data_AF-A0A937PKA9-F1
#
_entry.id   AF-A0A937PKA9-F1
#
_cell.length_a   1.000
_cell.length_b   1.000
_cell.length_c   1.000
_cell.angle_alpha   90.00
_cell.angle_beta   90.00
_cell.angle_gamma   90.00
#
_symmetry.space_group_name_H-M   'P 1'
#
loop_
_entity.id
_entity.type
_entity.pdbx_description
1 polymer ?
#
loop_
_entity_poly.entity_id
_entity_poly.type
_entity_poly.pdbx_seq_one_letter_code
_entity_poly.pdbx_strand_id
1 'polypeptide(L)' 'MKKKSLTYKQAGVDIKKADSLVEEIKAMVKSTDRPEVLRGIGSFGGFFKLGKKNYKNPILVSSSDGVGT' A
#
# COMPACT_ATOMS: atom_id res chain seq x y z
N MET A 1 5.44 -27.11 -32.52
CA MET A 1 5.10 -25.72 -32.13
C MET A 1 5.56 -25.50 -30.68
N LYS A 2 6.38 -24.50 -30.38
CA LYS A 2 6.78 -24.20 -28.98
C LYS A 2 5.57 -23.68 -28.20
N LYS A 3 5.24 -24.29 -27.07
CA LYS A 3 4.16 -23.85 -26.16
C LYS A 3 4.54 -22.47 -25.63
N LYS A 4 3.70 -21.46 -25.88
CA LYS A 4 3.91 -20.08 -25.42
C LYS A 4 3.92 -20.09 -23.89
N SER A 5 5.01 -19.65 -23.25
CA SER A 5 5.08 -19.62 -21.77
C SER A 5 4.14 -18.55 -21.23
N LEU A 6 3.37 -18.88 -20.19
CA LEU A 6 2.55 -17.90 -19.48
C LEU A 6 3.45 -16.86 -18.81
N THR A 7 3.21 -15.59 -19.10
CA THR A 7 3.91 -14.48 -18.44
C THR A 7 3.15 -14.03 -17.19
N TYR A 8 3.86 -13.47 -16.20
CA TYR A 8 3.25 -12.91 -15.00
C TYR A 8 2.19 -11.82 -15.32
N LYS A 9 2.46 -11.05 -16.37
CA LYS A 9 1.53 -10.08 -16.93
C LYS A 9 0.25 -10.70 -17.51
N GLN A 10 0.35 -11.86 -18.15
CA GLN A 10 -0.83 -12.61 -18.63
C GLN A 10 -1.67 -13.20 -17.48
N ALA A 11 -1.08 -13.39 -16.30
CA ALA A 11 -1.83 -13.74 -15.08
C ALA A 11 -2.50 -12.50 -14.44
N GLY A 12 -2.44 -11.32 -15.07
CA GLY A 12 -3.07 -10.09 -14.60
C GLY A 12 -2.14 -9.16 -13.79
N VAL A 13 -0.86 -9.52 -13.62
CA VAL A 13 0.07 -8.74 -12.79
C VAL A 13 1.05 -7.94 -13.64
N ASP A 14 0.82 -6.64 -13.78
CA ASP A 14 1.67 -5.72 -14.54
C ASP A 14 2.49 -4.81 -13.60
N ILE A 15 3.73 -5.23 -13.32
CA ILE A 15 4.64 -4.54 -12.40
C ILE A 15 4.91 -3.10 -12.87
N LYS A 16 5.11 -2.89 -14.17
CA LYS A 16 5.39 -1.55 -14.71
C LYS A 16 4.22 -0.59 -14.48
N LYS A 17 2.99 -1.08 -14.64
CA LYS A 17 1.79 -0.27 -14.35
C LYS A 17 1.67 0.05 -12.86
N ALA A 18 2.01 -0.90 -11.99
CA ALA A 18 2.01 -0.66 -10.56
C ALA A 18 3.03 0.43 -10.18
N ASP A 19 4.26 0.36 -10.69
CA ASP A 19 5.30 1.37 -10.43
C ASP A 19 4.90 2.76 -10.94
N SER A 20 4.33 2.84 -12.15
CA SER A 20 3.82 4.11 -12.70
C SER A 20 2.72 4.71 -11.83
N LEU A 21 1.75 3.91 -11.39
CA LEU A 21 0.67 4.38 -10.52
C LEU A 21 1.21 4.91 -9.19
N VAL A 22 2.20 4.23 -8.59
CA VAL A 22 2.82 4.67 -7.34
C VAL A 22 3.40 6.08 -7.48
N GLU A 23 4.08 6.39 -8.59
CA GLU A 23 4.62 7.73 -8.82
C GLU A 23 3.52 8.77 -9.07
N GLU A 24 2.46 8.42 -9.81
CA GLU A 24 1.32 9.32 -10.08
C GLU A 24 0.59 9.74 -8.79
N ILE A 25 0.37 8.81 -7.86
CA ILE A 25 -0.39 9.08 -6.63
C ILE A 25 0.46 9.63 -5.49
N LYS A 26 1.78 9.68 -5.64
CA LYS A 26 2.74 9.97 -4.56
C LYS A 26 2.45 11.28 -3.83
N ALA A 27 2.09 12.33 -4.58
CA ALA A 27 1.73 13.62 -4.01
C ALA A 27 0.41 13.59 -3.22
N MET A 28 -0.59 12.85 -3.73
CA MET A 28 -1.88 12.67 -3.05
C MET A 28 -1.73 11.86 -1.76
N VAL A 29 -0.89 10.82 -1.74
CA VAL A 29 -0.65 10.07 -0.50
C VAL A 29 0.12 10.93 0.50
N LYS A 30 1.17 11.62 0.06
CA LYS A 30 1.99 12.50 0.92
C LYS A 30 1.19 13.62 1.60
N SER A 31 0.10 14.09 0.99
CA SER A 31 -0.76 15.12 1.61
C SER A 31 -1.49 14.63 2.87
N THR A 32 -1.52 13.32 3.09
CA THR A 32 -2.13 12.66 4.26
C THR A 32 -1.11 12.25 5.32
N ASP A 33 0.18 12.57 5.12
CA ASP A 33 1.25 12.22 6.05
C ASP A 33 1.02 12.84 7.44
N ARG A 34 1.46 12.09 8.46
CA ARG A 34 1.47 12.53 9.86
C ARG A 34 2.76 12.10 10.55
N PRO A 35 3.14 12.72 11.68
CA PRO A 35 4.44 12.47 12.33
C PRO A 35 4.72 11.02 12.71
N GLU A 36 3.67 10.20 12.82
CA GLU A 36 3.76 8.77 13.16
C GLU A 36 4.09 7.87 11.96
N VAL A 37 3.90 8.34 10.73
CA VAL A 37 4.29 7.60 9.51
C VAL A 37 5.81 7.60 9.42
N LEU A 38 6.42 6.40 9.34
CA LEU A 38 7.88 6.28 9.39
C LEU A 38 8.54 6.31 8.00
N ARG A 39 7.79 6.00 6.93
CA ARG A 39 8.26 5.99 5.53
C ARG A 39 7.11 6.25 4.56
N GLY A 40 7.41 6.80 3.39
CA GLY A 40 6.46 6.99 2.30
C GLY A 40 6.14 5.70 1.53
N ILE A 41 5.27 5.82 0.51
CA ILE A 41 4.84 4.69 -0.34
C ILE A 41 5.98 4.14 -1.22
N GLY A 42 5.87 2.87 -1.60
CA GLY A 42 6.84 2.17 -2.45
C GLY A 42 7.74 1.17 -1.70
N SER A 43 7.69 1.12 -0.37
CA SER A 43 8.28 0.03 0.41
C SER A 43 7.37 -1.20 0.45
N PHE A 44 7.95 -2.36 0.81
CA PHE A 44 7.22 -3.62 0.99
C PHE A 44 6.02 -3.51 1.96
N GLY A 45 6.11 -2.64 2.97
CA GLY A 45 5.01 -2.34 3.89
C GLY A 45 5.04 -0.90 4.37
N GLY A 46 3.88 -0.40 4.80
CA GLY A 46 3.73 0.87 5.49
C GLY A 46 4.04 0.73 6.98
N PHE A 47 4.76 1.69 7.55
CA PHE A 47 5.16 1.67 8.95
C PHE A 47 4.55 2.85 9.70
N PHE A 48 3.90 2.56 10.82
CA PHE A 48 3.24 3.55 11.66
C PHE A 48 3.63 3.37 13.12
N LYS A 49 4.12 4.43 13.76
CA LYS A 49 4.42 4.44 15.19
C LYS A 49 3.16 4.79 15.97
N LEU A 50 2.76 3.96 16.94
CA LEU A 50 1.57 4.18 17.78
C LEU A 50 1.64 5.44 18.71
N GLY A 51 2.59 6.34 18.49
CA GLY A 51 2.79 7.56 19.28
C GLY A 51 3.33 7.31 20.69
N LYS A 52 3.73 8.38 21.38
CA LYS A 52 4.16 8.33 22.81
C LYS A 52 3.01 8.56 23.78
N LYS A 53 1.75 8.48 23.34
CA LYS A 53 0.61 8.60 24.26
C LYS A 53 0.68 7.44 25.26
N ASN A 54 0.37 7.72 26.52
CA ASN A 54 0.39 6.74 27.62
C ASN A 54 -0.79 5.76 27.50
N TYR A 55 -0.81 4.98 26.42
CA TYR A 55 -1.69 3.84 26.29
C TYR A 55 -1.24 2.78 27.28
N LYS A 56 -2.08 2.47 28.28
CA LYS A 56 -1.76 1.42 29.26
C LYS A 56 -1.93 0.02 28.66
N ASN A 57 -3.05 -0.21 27.97
CA ASN A 57 -3.40 -1.47 27.30
C ASN A 57 -4.14 -1.16 25.99
N PRO A 58 -3.44 -0.75 24.92
CA PRO A 58 -4.10 -0.37 23.68
C PRO A 58 -4.72 -1.58 22.98
N ILE A 59 -5.94 -1.41 22.48
CA ILE A 59 -6.60 -2.36 21.57
C ILE A 59 -6.62 -1.74 20.18
N LEU A 60 -6.14 -2.48 19.19
CA LEU A 60 -6.18 -2.07 17.79
C LEU A 60 -7.45 -2.63 17.16
N VAL A 61 -8.21 -1.76 16.49
CA VAL A 61 -9.43 -2.13 15.76
C VAL A 61 -9.23 -1.80 14.29
N SER A 62 -9.54 -2.75 13.42
CA SER A 62 -9.48 -2.60 11.96
C SER A 62 -10.76 -3.11 11.32
N SER A 63 -11.15 -2.51 10.21
CA SER A 63 -12.25 -2.96 9.37
C SER A 63 -11.85 -2.86 7.90
N SER A 64 -12.48 -3.67 7.06
CA SER A 64 -12.36 -3.62 5.60
C SER A 64 -13.76 -3.56 5.02
N ASP A 65 -14.00 -2.62 4.11
CA ASP A 65 -15.32 -2.40 3.51
C ASP A 65 -15.22 -2.26 1.99
N GLY A 66 -16.24 -2.74 1.30
CA GLY A 66 -16.41 -2.60 -0.14
C GLY A 66 -17.35 -1.46 -0.48
N VAL A 67 -17.25 -0.91 -1.70
CA VAL A 67 -18.09 0.23 -2.10
C VAL A 67 -19.56 -0.13 -2.37
N GLY A 68 -19.86 -1.38 -2.75
CA GLY A 68 -21.20 -1.80 -3.20
C GLY A 68 -21.44 -1.57 -4.70
N THR A 69 -22.71 -1.67 -5.13
CA THR A 69 -23.17 -1.39 -6.51
C THR A 69 -23.56 0.05 -6.69
#